data_AF-A0A2J7ZVD6-F1
#
_entry.id   AF-A0A2J7ZVD6-F1
#
_cell.length_a   1.000
_cell.length_b   1.000
_cell.length_c   1.000
_cell.angle_alpha   90.00
_cell.angle_beta   90.00
_cell.angle_gamma   90.00
#
_symmetry.space_group_name_H-M   'P 1'
#
loop_
_entity.id
_entity.type
_entity.pdbx_description
1 polymer ?
#
loop_
_entity_poly.entity_id
_entity_poly.type
_entity_poly.pdbx_seq_one_letter_code
_entity_poly.pdbx_strand_id
1 'polypeptide(L)'
;MMHLCGIQDMRLTHLSGYIVTVDMDHLHDNIGRASSFANASKECNADKSCRGFNSGGWYKRVASPVRTSKGMCFYTKGSSR
;
A
#
# COMPACT_ATOMS: atom_id res chain seq x y z
N MET A 1 11.23 -19.84 5.52
CA MET A 1 10.86 -19.21 4.24
C MET A 1 10.30 -17.83 4.53
N MET A 2 11.10 -16.78 4.33
CA MET A 2 10.70 -15.39 4.55
C MET A 2 9.77 -14.98 3.40
N HIS A 3 8.49 -14.74 3.69
CA HIS A 3 7.56 -14.10 2.75
C HIS A 3 7.96 -12.63 2.68
N LEU A 4 8.97 -12.35 1.86
CA LEU A 4 9.45 -11.00 1.64
C LEU A 4 8.38 -10.25 0.82
N CYS A 5 7.61 -9.45 1.54
CA CYS A 5 6.88 -8.30 1.02
C CYS A 5 7.71 -7.66 -0.13
N GLY A 6 7.26 -7.82 -1.37
CA GLY A 6 7.88 -7.22 -2.56
C GLY A 6 8.66 -8.15 -3.52
N ILE A 7 8.76 -9.47 -3.28
CA ILE A 7 9.51 -10.37 -4.21
C ILE A 7 8.61 -11.09 -5.23
N GLN A 8 7.29 -11.15 -4.99
CA GLN A 8 6.35 -11.63 -6.02
C GLN A 8 6.04 -10.58 -7.09
N ASP A 9 6.49 -9.34 -6.91
CA ASP A 9 6.33 -8.22 -7.85
C ASP A 9 7.66 -7.47 -8.04
N MET A 10 8.74 -8.17 -8.41
CA MET A 10 10.11 -7.60 -8.62
C MET A 10 10.20 -6.44 -9.65
N ARG A 11 9.08 -5.96 -10.21
CA ARG A 11 9.02 -4.74 -11.03
C ARG A 11 8.43 -3.51 -10.31
N LEU A 12 7.91 -3.65 -9.09
CA LEU A 12 7.07 -2.63 -8.43
C LEU A 12 7.59 -2.19 -7.05
N THR A 13 8.77 -2.66 -6.63
CA THR A 13 9.48 -2.17 -5.42
C THR A 13 9.85 -0.68 -5.50
N HIS A 14 9.71 -0.08 -6.69
CA HIS A 14 9.91 1.34 -6.91
C HIS A 14 8.66 1.97 -7.55
N LEU A 15 7.51 1.86 -6.87
CA LEU A 15 6.36 2.68 -7.23
C LEU A 15 6.71 4.15 -6.92
N SER A 16 7.08 4.90 -7.96
CA SER A 16 7.47 6.29 -7.84
C SER A 16 6.42 7.08 -7.07
N GLY A 17 6.86 7.84 -6.05
CA GLY A 17 5.97 8.59 -5.16
C GLY A 17 5.39 7.80 -3.99
N TYR A 18 5.86 6.58 -3.70
CA TYR A 18 5.45 5.82 -2.51
C TYR A 18 6.64 5.39 -1.64
N ILE A 19 6.41 5.40 -0.32
CA ILE A 19 7.31 4.84 0.70
C ILE A 19 6.72 3.50 1.15
N VAL A 20 7.52 2.44 1.08
CA VAL A 20 7.09 1.09 1.45
C VAL A 20 7.52 0.77 2.88
N THR A 21 6.61 0.18 3.66
CA THR A 21 6.92 -0.41 4.96
C THR A 21 6.50 -1.88 4.97
N VAL A 22 7.47 -2.75 5.23
CA VAL A 22 7.28 -4.21 5.21
C VAL A 22 6.62 -4.69 6.49
N ASP A 23 5.85 -5.77 6.39
CA ASP A 23 5.11 -6.40 7.49
C ASP A 23 4.24 -5.41 8.27
N MET A 24 3.64 -4.45 7.57
CA MET A 24 2.82 -3.39 8.15
C MET A 24 1.51 -3.23 7.38
N ASP A 25 0.47 -2.78 8.08
CA ASP A 25 -0.80 -2.32 7.52
C ASP A 25 -1.39 -1.18 8.36
N HIS A 26 -2.36 -0.46 7.80
CA HIS A 26 -3.25 0.42 8.56
C HIS A 26 -4.68 -0.16 8.51
N LEU A 27 -5.39 -0.24 9.64
CA LEU A 27 -6.70 -0.89 9.71
C LEU A 27 -7.84 0.12 9.85
N HIS A 28 -9.05 -0.30 9.44
CA HIS A 28 -10.34 0.42 9.61
C HIS A 28 -10.56 1.70 8.80
N ASP A 29 -9.68 2.01 7.85
CA ASP A 29 -9.69 3.24 7.06
C ASP A 29 -9.73 2.98 5.55
N ASN A 30 -10.16 1.78 5.17
CA ASN A 30 -10.31 1.39 3.77
C ASN A 30 -11.30 2.32 3.05
N ILE A 31 -10.88 2.85 1.91
CA ILE A 31 -11.78 3.47 0.93
C ILE A 31 -12.47 2.37 0.14
N GLY A 32 -11.71 1.35 -0.24
CA GLY A 32 -12.19 0.18 -0.97
C GLY A 32 -11.10 -0.88 -1.16
N ARG A 33 -11.41 -1.89 -1.97
CA ARG A 33 -10.48 -2.96 -2.35
C ARG A 33 -10.50 -3.15 -3.86
N ALA A 34 -9.33 -3.13 -4.48
CA ALA A 34 -9.17 -3.48 -5.88
C ALA A 34 -8.88 -4.97 -6.06
N SER A 35 -9.04 -5.48 -7.28
CA SER A 35 -8.77 -6.88 -7.63
C SER A 35 -7.29 -7.26 -7.60
N SER A 36 -6.39 -6.28 -7.53
CA SER A 36 -4.95 -6.49 -7.52
C SER A 36 -4.21 -5.33 -6.85
N PHE A 37 -2.95 -5.57 -6.46
CA PHE A 37 -2.02 -4.54 -6.01
C PHE A 37 -1.89 -3.39 -7.02
N ALA A 38 -1.68 -3.71 -8.30
CA ALA A 38 -1.52 -2.71 -9.36
C ALA A 38 -2.76 -1.83 -9.52
N ASN A 39 -3.97 -2.42 -9.39
CA ASN A 39 -5.21 -1.66 -9.44
C ASN A 39 -5.39 -0.82 -8.18
N ALA A 40 -5.04 -1.32 -6.99
CA ALA A 40 -5.10 -0.53 -5.76
C ALA A 40 -4.21 0.72 -5.82
N SER A 41 -3.04 0.64 -6.45
CA SER A 41 -2.19 1.80 -6.72
C SER A 41 -2.89 2.81 -7.64
N LYS A 42 -3.53 2.34 -8.73
CA LYS A 42 -4.26 3.21 -9.66
C LYS A 42 -5.42 3.91 -8.98
N GLU A 43 -6.24 3.18 -8.23
CA GLU A 43 -7.36 3.73 -7.46
C GLU A 43 -6.86 4.75 -6.42
N CYS A 44 -5.79 4.44 -5.70
CA CYS A 44 -5.21 5.36 -4.72
C CYS A 44 -4.58 6.62 -5.36
N ASN A 45 -4.09 6.53 -6.60
CA ASN A 45 -3.60 7.67 -7.34
C ASN A 45 -4.74 8.57 -7.84
N ALA A 46 -5.86 7.98 -8.27
CA ALA A 46 -7.04 8.70 -8.74
C ALA A 46 -7.81 9.38 -7.59
N ASP A 47 -7.87 8.77 -6.41
CA ASP A 47 -8.56 9.32 -5.25
C ASP A 47 -7.66 10.28 -4.45
N LYS A 48 -8.02 11.56 -4.41
CA LYS A 48 -7.30 12.61 -3.66
C LYS A 48 -7.31 12.40 -2.14
N SER A 49 -8.29 11.65 -1.62
CA SER A 49 -8.37 11.30 -0.20
C SER A 49 -7.48 10.12 0.18
N CYS A 50 -6.99 9.35 -0.81
CA CYS A 50 -6.13 8.21 -0.54
C CYS A 50 -4.74 8.64 -0.08
N ARG A 51 -4.29 8.04 1.03
CA ARG A 51 -2.99 8.27 1.65
C ARG A 51 -2.07 7.06 1.54
N GLY A 52 -2.59 5.89 1.20
CA GLY A 52 -1.78 4.70 0.98
C GLY A 52 -2.61 3.48 0.64
N PHE A 53 -1.95 2.36 0.37
CA PHE A 53 -2.60 1.10 0.07
C PHE A 53 -1.69 -0.07 0.46
N ASN A 54 -2.23 -1.29 0.51
CA ASN A 54 -1.47 -2.47 0.90
C ASN A 54 -1.41 -3.54 -0.20
N SER A 55 -0.49 -4.50 -0.06
CA SER A 55 -0.28 -5.60 -1.03
C SER A 55 -1.49 -6.52 -1.21
N GLY A 56 -2.50 -6.44 -0.34
CA GLY A 56 -3.77 -7.18 -0.46
C GLY A 56 -4.83 -6.48 -1.32
N GLY A 57 -4.49 -5.31 -1.88
CA GLY A 57 -5.36 -4.52 -2.76
C GLY A 57 -6.23 -3.49 -2.05
N TRP A 58 -6.06 -3.28 -0.74
CA TRP A 58 -6.84 -2.28 0.02
C TRP A 58 -6.18 -0.91 -0.05
N TYR A 59 -6.92 0.11 -0.47
CA TYR A 59 -6.47 1.52 -0.50
C TYR A 59 -7.25 2.34 0.52
N LYS A 60 -6.56 3.31 1.14
CA LYS A 60 -6.90 3.78 2.49
C LYS A 60 -6.76 5.29 2.66
N ARG A 61 -7.57 5.85 3.57
CA ARG A 61 -7.62 7.29 3.89
C ARG A 61 -6.54 7.74 4.87
N VAL A 62 -5.95 6.83 5.62
CA VAL A 62 -4.91 7.13 6.62
C VAL A 62 -3.69 6.26 6.32
N ALA A 63 -2.51 6.79 6.59
CA ALA A 63 -1.24 6.10 6.34
C ALA A 63 -0.33 6.01 7.56
N SER A 64 -0.76 6.57 8.70
CA SER A 64 -0.02 6.53 9.96
C SER A 64 -1.00 6.74 11.14
N PRO A 65 -0.82 6.03 12.26
CA PRO A 65 0.22 5.04 12.53
C PRO A 65 -0.08 3.67 11.87
N VAL A 66 0.93 3.03 11.31
CA VAL A 66 0.82 1.64 10.84
C VAL A 66 1.01 0.64 11.99
N ARG A 67 0.53 -0.59 11.81
CA ARG A 67 0.62 -1.69 12.78
C ARG A 67 1.19 -2.93 12.11
N THR A 68 1.84 -3.78 12.89
CA THR A 68 2.43 -5.03 12.39
C THR A 68 1.36 -5.93 11.76
N SER A 69 1.62 -6.34 10.53
CA SER A 69 0.82 -7.30 9.78
C SER A 69 1.76 -8.13 8.91
N LYS A 70 2.22 -9.28 9.43
CA LYS A 70 3.18 -10.16 8.75
C LYS A 70 2.68 -10.55 7.35
N GLY A 71 3.55 -10.43 6.36
CA GLY A 71 3.26 -10.72 4.94
C GLY A 71 2.61 -9.57 4.17
N MET A 72 2.26 -8.46 4.82
CA MET A 72 1.69 -7.28 4.17
C MET A 72 2.75 -6.21 3.90
N CYS A 73 2.68 -5.59 2.73
CA CYS A 73 3.39 -4.37 2.43
C CYS A 73 2.44 -3.20 2.53
N PHE A 74 2.81 -2.14 3.25
CA PHE A 74 2.08 -0.89 3.23
C PHE A 74 2.82 0.14 2.37
N TYR A 75 2.12 0.74 1.41
CA TYR A 75 2.63 1.74 0.48
C TYR A 75 2.01 3.08 0.85
N THR A 76 2.78 3.92 1.53
CA THR A 76 2.38 5.29 1.89
C THR A 76 2.63 6.23 0.72
N LYS A 77 1.62 6.99 0.30
CA LYS A 77 1.76 7.98 -0.75
C LYS A 77 2.64 9.11 -0.24
N GLY A 78 3.79 9.30 -0.87
CA GLY A 78 4.64 10.47 -0.66
C GLY A 78 3.85 11.71 -1.04
N SER A 79 3.85 12.71 -0.17
CA SER A 79 3.26 14.01 -0.50
C SER A 79 3.95 14.57 -1.74
N SER A 80 3.23 14.68 -2.86
CA SER A 80 3.57 15.63 -3.91
C SER A 80 3.61 17.00 -3.23
N ARG A 81 4.80 17.58 -3.11
CA ARG A 81 4.90 19.02 -2.85
C ARG A 81 4.26 19.77 -4.00
#